data_AF-F1A1U5-F1
#
_entry.id   AF-F1A1U5-F1
#
_cell.length_a   1.000
_cell.length_b   1.000
_cell.length_c   1.000
_cell.angle_alpha   90.00
_cell.angle_beta   90.00
_cell.angle_gamma   90.00
#
_symmetry.space_group_name_H-M   'P 1'
#
loop_
_entity.id
_entity.type
_entity.pdbx_description
1 polymer ?
#
loop_
_entity_poly.entity_id
_entity_poly.type
_entity_poly.pdbx_seq_one_letter_code
_entity_poly.pdbx_strand_id
1 'polypeptide(L)'
;MNPMTYHPYMNSNTAYIKRTEVPFFSDRLNKRIENQSYFSRLIDYLLSKDEKNLEFALNSLLTKSYQEKLLFSFSIEKDFSESVYPTPTILDSLLNTIIYFKKINNNENENNNEEKYKLIFNKDMSKISKVISIIRNSTLLKPNDQYLANNPTVVLLLLEIGTAYLSLRKSISVKQNSFDSEFNPFKTTKSNCVPSTINTLNPSTSRYIIEIFSKIVQHLSLQPSALAYSLQSSLQNSSTTTPIVSSPSTFPENSNTGSTTLLELNNEGIFIKNQLKELSFGELSFSLLKSLPASFLTKKLFSLLEMSIYCFDDDDELLACIETIEYLCKAKRNRLPLDENLLKPIYDQFIIPVQPTPFTTTPTNNENLDSIASPNEPTTPQIPQQIELIIKDPKEIFNKKPNLISRLVELLGHTNQSIQLICLQILLSLAKASQKLKITICHYPGLVRHLINLLTHKPAGENAEVSKRAATLLSRLSKESYNISILLPYETILAQVALTDNPHSDVITDILVRLEINSEK
;
A
#
# COMPACT_ATOMS: atom_id res chain seq x y z
N MET A 1 -35.06 54.02 -8.41
CA MET A 1 -34.59 52.90 -9.24
C MET A 1 -33.22 53.27 -9.77
N ASN A 2 -32.15 52.74 -9.16
CA ASN A 2 -30.79 52.97 -9.63
C ASN A 2 -30.49 51.99 -10.77
N PRO A 3 -29.92 52.45 -11.89
CA PRO A 3 -29.58 51.57 -13.00
C PRO A 3 -28.50 50.59 -12.53
N MET A 4 -28.76 49.29 -12.72
CA MET A 4 -27.75 48.23 -12.57
C MET A 4 -26.58 48.54 -13.50
N THR A 5 -25.47 48.98 -12.93
CA THR A 5 -24.19 49.06 -13.60
C THR A 5 -23.69 47.64 -13.85
N TYR A 6 -23.82 47.19 -15.10
CA TYR A 6 -23.15 46.01 -15.62
C TYR A 6 -21.64 46.24 -15.56
N HIS A 7 -20.96 45.57 -14.62
CA HIS A 7 -19.50 45.48 -14.68
C HIS A 7 -19.12 44.47 -15.77
N PRO A 8 -18.40 44.89 -16.82
CA PRO A 8 -17.88 43.95 -17.81
C PRO A 8 -16.83 43.08 -17.12
N TYR A 9 -17.01 41.76 -17.20
CA TYR A 9 -16.03 40.78 -16.76
C TYR A 9 -14.68 41.10 -17.40
N MET A 10 -13.72 41.58 -16.61
CA MET A 10 -12.34 41.78 -17.03
C MET A 10 -11.68 40.42 -17.24
N ASN A 11 -11.33 40.14 -18.49
CA ASN A 11 -10.29 39.25 -18.99
C ASN A 11 -9.81 38.15 -18.02
N SER A 12 -10.47 36.99 -18.04
CA SER A 12 -9.67 35.77 -18.09
C SER A 12 -9.01 35.74 -19.47
N ASN A 13 -7.68 35.66 -19.53
CA ASN A 13 -6.91 35.51 -20.78
C ASN A 13 -7.15 34.14 -21.45
N THR A 14 -8.39 33.67 -21.51
CA THR A 14 -8.79 32.66 -22.47
C THR A 14 -8.97 33.41 -23.77
N ALA A 15 -8.00 33.30 -24.69
CA ALA A 15 -8.13 33.86 -26.02
C ALA A 15 -9.43 33.33 -26.64
N TYR A 16 -10.47 34.16 -26.66
CA TYR A 16 -11.76 33.81 -27.24
C TYR A 16 -11.57 33.88 -28.75
N ILE A 17 -11.05 32.80 -29.33
CA ILE A 17 -10.81 32.68 -30.77
C ILE A 17 -12.18 32.82 -31.44
N LYS A 18 -12.42 33.97 -32.10
CA LYS A 18 -13.61 34.18 -32.92
C LYS A 18 -13.65 33.09 -33.99
N ARG A 19 -14.77 32.36 -34.06
CA ARG A 19 -15.00 31.19 -34.95
C ARG A 19 -14.72 31.43 -36.44
N THR A 20 -14.56 32.68 -36.88
CA THR A 20 -14.42 33.06 -38.29
C THR A 20 -12.97 33.06 -38.80
N GLU A 21 -11.97 32.92 -37.93
CA GLU A 21 -10.55 32.99 -38.32
C GLU A 21 -9.77 31.71 -37.97
N VAL A 22 -10.46 30.61 -37.66
CA VAL A 22 -9.78 29.33 -37.43
C VAL A 22 -9.38 28.78 -38.81
N PRO A 23 -8.09 28.62 -39.11
CA PRO A 23 -7.66 27.87 -40.30
C PRO A 23 -8.40 26.54 -40.33
N PHE A 24 -8.81 26.05 -41.51
CA PHE A 24 -9.38 24.70 -41.65
C PHE A 24 -8.33 23.65 -41.25
N PHE A 25 -8.14 23.45 -39.95
CA PHE A 25 -7.40 22.33 -39.43
C PHE A 25 -8.22 21.08 -39.64
N SER A 26 -7.55 19.92 -39.72
CA SER A 26 -8.25 18.63 -39.77
C SER A 26 -9.31 18.52 -38.65
N ASP A 27 -10.43 17.83 -38.93
CA ASP A 27 -11.51 17.61 -37.95
C ASP A 27 -10.99 17.06 -36.60
N ARG A 28 -9.91 16.27 -36.65
CA ARG A 28 -9.24 15.73 -35.47
C ARG A 28 -8.61 16.83 -34.60
N LEU A 29 -8.01 17.85 -35.21
CA LEU A 29 -7.41 18.97 -34.47
C LEU A 29 -8.49 19.91 -33.93
N ASN A 30 -9.53 20.21 -34.73
CA ASN A 30 -10.66 21.02 -34.27
C ASN A 30 -11.35 20.39 -33.04
N LYS A 31 -11.57 19.07 -33.06
CA LYS A 31 -12.13 18.34 -31.92
C LYS A 31 -11.21 18.36 -30.69
N ARG A 32 -9.89 18.35 -30.88
CA ARG A 32 -8.91 18.50 -29.78
C ARG A 32 -8.97 19.89 -29.17
N ILE A 33 -8.97 20.93 -30.01
CA ILE A 33 -9.07 22.33 -29.58
C ILE A 33 -10.39 22.57 -28.84
N GLU A 34 -11.51 22.06 -29.35
CA GLU A 34 -12.81 22.17 -28.71
C GLU A 34 -12.81 21.50 -27.32
N ASN A 35 -12.33 20.26 -27.23
CA ASN A 35 -12.19 19.56 -25.96
C ASN A 35 -11.29 20.33 -24.97
N GLN A 36 -10.18 20.88 -25.43
CA GLN A 36 -9.27 21.66 -24.61
C GLN A 36 -9.95 22.94 -24.09
N SER A 37 -10.68 23.66 -24.96
CA SER A 37 -11.43 24.86 -24.56
C SER A 37 -12.50 24.53 -23.51
N TYR A 38 -13.17 23.37 -23.66
CA TYR A 38 -14.17 22.89 -22.71
C TYR A 38 -13.55 22.61 -21.35
N PHE A 39 -12.43 21.89 -21.30
CA PHE A 39 -11.74 21.60 -20.05
C PHE A 39 -11.13 22.84 -19.39
N SER A 40 -10.62 23.80 -20.18
CA SER A 40 -10.18 25.09 -19.64
C SER A 40 -11.31 25.81 -18.92
N ARG A 41 -12.52 25.87 -19.51
CA ARG A 41 -13.68 26.47 -18.83
C ARG A 41 -14.09 25.72 -17.58
N LEU A 42 -14.01 24.38 -17.59
CA LEU A 42 -14.28 23.59 -16.39
C LEU A 42 -13.26 23.86 -15.28
N ILE A 43 -11.98 24.04 -15.62
CA ILE A 43 -10.94 24.47 -14.68
C ILE A 43 -11.30 25.85 -14.09
N ASP A 44 -11.69 26.82 -14.93
CA ASP A 44 -12.13 28.14 -14.47
C ASP A 44 -13.28 28.02 -13.47
N TYR A 45 -14.28 27.17 -13.78
CA TYR A 45 -15.43 26.95 -12.92
C TYR A 45 -15.10 26.23 -11.61
N LEU A 46 -14.21 25.23 -11.63
CA LEU A 46 -13.74 24.54 -10.43
C LEU A 46 -12.96 25.47 -9.50
N LEU A 47 -12.18 26.39 -10.06
CA LEU A 47 -11.39 27.36 -9.30
C LEU A 47 -12.21 28.61 -8.92
N SER A 48 -13.38 28.82 -9.54
CA SER A 48 -14.26 29.93 -9.19
C SER A 48 -14.81 29.78 -7.77
N LYS A 49 -15.04 30.92 -7.10
CA LYS A 49 -15.72 30.97 -5.79
C LYS A 49 -17.24 30.86 -5.89
N ASP A 50 -17.79 30.75 -7.11
CA ASP A 50 -19.22 30.65 -7.35
C ASP A 50 -19.66 29.18 -7.26
N GLU A 51 -20.50 28.90 -6.27
CA GLU A 51 -21.00 27.55 -5.99
C GLU A 51 -21.78 26.94 -7.17
N LYS A 52 -22.48 27.76 -7.96
CA LYS A 52 -23.23 27.27 -9.13
C LYS A 52 -22.31 26.79 -10.24
N ASN A 53 -21.24 27.53 -10.50
CA ASN A 53 -20.23 27.16 -11.50
C ASN A 53 -19.47 25.92 -11.05
N LEU A 54 -19.08 25.86 -9.78
CA LEU A 54 -18.45 24.70 -9.18
C LEU A 54 -19.35 23.44 -9.31
N GLU A 55 -20.62 23.55 -8.95
CA GLU A 55 -21.56 22.43 -9.06
C GLU A 55 -21.77 21.99 -10.51
N PHE A 56 -21.94 22.94 -11.44
CA PHE A 56 -22.02 22.64 -12.87
C PHE A 56 -20.78 21.90 -13.38
N ALA A 57 -19.59 22.33 -12.95
CA ALA A 57 -18.34 21.69 -13.35
C ALA A 57 -18.21 20.27 -12.79
N LEU A 58 -18.51 20.07 -11.51
CA LEU A 58 -18.48 18.75 -10.88
C LEU A 58 -19.50 17.79 -11.54
N ASN A 59 -20.73 18.26 -11.83
CA ASN A 59 -21.73 17.44 -12.52
C ASN A 59 -21.28 17.09 -13.95
N SER A 60 -20.73 18.05 -14.67
CA SER A 60 -20.19 17.83 -16.02
C SER A 60 -19.06 16.80 -16.05
N LEU A 61 -18.10 16.91 -15.11
CA LEU A 61 -17.00 15.96 -14.96
C LEU A 61 -17.49 14.58 -14.52
N LEU A 62 -18.48 14.51 -13.63
CA LEU A 62 -19.10 13.26 -13.23
C LEU A 62 -19.75 12.56 -14.43
N THR A 63 -20.55 13.28 -15.23
CA THR A 63 -21.14 12.72 -16.46
C THR A 63 -20.05 12.23 -17.44
N LYS A 64 -18.96 12.99 -17.62
CA LYS A 64 -17.85 12.57 -18.49
C LYS A 64 -17.08 11.36 -17.95
N SER A 65 -16.94 11.26 -16.63
CA SER A 65 -16.29 10.11 -15.98
C SER A 65 -17.11 8.82 -16.16
N TYR A 66 -18.44 8.89 -16.04
CA TYR A 66 -19.33 7.75 -16.31
C TYR A 66 -19.33 7.32 -17.78
N GLN A 67 -19.06 8.25 -18.69
CA GLN A 67 -18.89 7.95 -20.11
C GLN A 67 -17.50 7.40 -20.45
N GLU A 68 -16.60 7.25 -19.46
CA GLU A 68 -15.20 6.83 -19.67
C GLU A 68 -14.47 7.73 -20.68
N LYS A 69 -14.77 9.04 -20.65
CA LYS A 69 -14.18 10.04 -21.56
C LYS A 69 -13.32 11.08 -20.84
N LEU A 70 -13.24 11.02 -19.52
CA LEU A 70 -12.45 11.97 -18.74
C LEU A 70 -11.00 11.49 -18.62
N LEU A 71 -10.08 12.18 -19.29
CA LEU A 71 -8.65 11.98 -19.15
C LEU A 71 -8.07 13.07 -18.24
N PHE A 72 -7.25 12.69 -17.28
CA PHE A 72 -6.56 13.66 -16.41
C PHE A 72 -5.25 14.14 -17.03
N SER A 73 -4.56 13.28 -17.79
CA SER A 73 -3.35 13.64 -18.51
C SER A 73 -3.69 14.15 -19.91
N PHE A 74 -3.46 15.44 -20.15
CA PHE A 74 -3.42 15.99 -21.50
C PHE A 74 -1.95 16.23 -21.86
N SER A 75 -1.39 15.42 -22.76
CA SER A 75 0.02 15.50 -23.18
C SER A 75 0.36 16.72 -24.05
N ILE A 76 -0.25 17.87 -23.80
CA ILE A 76 0.12 19.13 -24.47
C ILE A 76 1.53 19.56 -24.03
N GLU A 77 1.98 19.07 -22.87
CA GLU A 77 3.27 19.36 -22.23
C GLU A 77 4.51 18.85 -23.00
N LYS A 78 4.37 18.01 -24.03
CA LYS A 78 5.55 17.62 -24.83
C LYS A 78 6.12 18.77 -25.67
N ASP A 79 5.30 19.79 -25.96
CA ASP A 79 5.68 20.89 -26.85
C ASP A 79 6.02 22.18 -26.08
N PHE A 80 5.72 22.26 -24.77
CA PHE A 80 6.04 23.42 -23.93
C PHE A 80 6.78 22.97 -22.67
N SER A 81 7.97 23.53 -22.43
CA SER A 81 8.73 23.25 -21.20
C SER A 81 7.92 23.71 -19.98
N GLU A 82 7.39 22.75 -19.20
CA GLU A 82 6.63 22.98 -17.96
C GLU A 82 7.32 23.92 -16.95
N SER A 83 8.63 24.11 -17.09
CA SER A 83 9.45 24.87 -16.15
C SER A 83 9.09 26.35 -16.03
N VAL A 84 8.36 26.93 -16.99
CA VAL A 84 8.15 28.39 -17.02
C VAL A 84 6.85 28.81 -16.33
N TYR A 85 5.74 28.09 -16.53
CA TYR A 85 4.45 28.42 -15.90
C TYR A 85 3.63 27.14 -15.64
N PRO A 86 3.60 26.61 -14.41
CA PRO A 86 2.83 25.42 -14.12
C PRO A 86 1.33 25.77 -14.11
N THR A 87 0.62 25.39 -15.17
CA THR A 87 -0.84 25.53 -15.24
C THR A 87 -1.51 24.38 -14.48
N PRO A 88 -2.58 24.63 -13.72
CA PRO A 88 -3.29 23.57 -13.02
C PRO A 88 -3.98 22.63 -14.01
N THR A 89 -3.87 21.33 -13.77
CA THR A 89 -4.64 20.32 -14.51
C THR A 89 -6.08 20.25 -13.99
N ILE A 90 -6.95 19.52 -14.70
CA ILE A 90 -8.32 19.24 -14.23
C ILE A 90 -8.28 18.53 -12.88
N LEU A 91 -7.36 17.57 -12.72
CA LEU A 91 -7.20 16.83 -11.47
C LEU A 91 -6.80 17.78 -10.34
N ASP A 92 -5.80 18.64 -10.57
CA ASP A 92 -5.33 19.62 -9.58
C ASP A 92 -6.46 20.56 -9.14
N SER A 93 -7.23 21.06 -10.11
CA SER A 93 -8.36 21.94 -9.87
C SER A 93 -9.47 21.23 -9.11
N LEU A 94 -9.74 19.97 -9.44
CA LEU A 94 -10.73 19.12 -8.78
C LEU A 94 -10.32 18.79 -7.33
N LEU A 95 -9.04 18.52 -7.07
CA LEU A 95 -8.51 18.36 -5.72
C LEU A 95 -8.65 19.64 -4.89
N ASN A 96 -8.32 20.80 -5.49
CA ASN A 96 -8.43 22.09 -4.81
C ASN A 96 -9.87 22.40 -4.34
N THR A 97 -10.90 21.78 -4.94
CA THR A 97 -12.28 21.94 -4.47
C THR A 97 -12.56 21.28 -3.12
N ILE A 98 -11.78 20.26 -2.75
CA ILE A 98 -12.02 19.43 -1.56
C ILE A 98 -10.90 19.44 -0.53
N ILE A 99 -9.71 19.92 -0.90
CA ILE A 99 -8.57 20.05 0.01
C ILE A 99 -7.81 21.35 -0.22
N TYR A 100 -7.18 21.86 0.84
CA TYR A 100 -6.22 22.95 0.77
C TYR A 100 -5.17 22.82 1.88
N PHE A 101 -4.00 23.43 1.67
CA PHE A 101 -2.93 23.46 2.66
C PHE A 101 -2.98 24.77 3.44
N LYS A 102 -3.24 24.70 4.75
CA LYS A 102 -3.28 25.86 5.64
C LYS A 102 -1.95 26.02 6.35
N LYS A 103 -1.34 27.21 6.26
CA LYS A 103 -0.14 27.55 7.05
C LYS A 103 -0.45 27.45 8.56
N ILE A 104 0.42 26.77 9.30
CA ILE A 104 0.35 26.66 10.76
C ILE A 104 1.17 27.82 11.32
N ASN A 105 0.56 28.65 12.16
CA ASN A 105 1.30 29.68 12.89
C ASN A 105 2.08 28.96 14.01
N ASN A 106 3.38 28.81 13.85
CA ASN A 106 4.23 28.32 14.93
C ASN A 106 4.19 29.36 16.05
N ASN A 107 4.01 28.91 17.30
CA ASN A 107 4.19 29.77 18.46
C ASN A 107 5.59 30.37 18.39
N GLU A 108 5.74 31.65 18.75
CA GLU A 108 6.92 32.51 18.54
C GLU A 108 8.26 32.00 19.12
N ASN A 109 8.29 30.82 19.74
CA ASN A 109 9.45 30.27 20.45
C ASN A 109 10.25 29.21 19.68
N GLU A 110 9.85 28.79 18.46
CA GLU A 110 10.67 27.89 17.63
C GLU A 110 11.55 28.70 16.66
N ASN A 111 12.86 28.76 16.93
CA ASN A 111 13.89 29.44 16.11
C ASN A 111 14.05 28.88 14.66
N ASN A 112 13.19 27.97 14.22
CA ASN A 112 13.23 27.40 12.89
C ASN A 112 12.26 28.15 11.98
N ASN A 113 12.80 28.97 11.08
CA ASN A 113 12.08 29.77 10.08
C ASN A 113 11.33 28.94 9.00
N GLU A 114 11.15 27.64 9.18
CA GLU A 114 10.47 26.79 8.20
C GLU A 114 8.94 26.94 8.31
N GLU A 115 8.32 27.44 7.24
CA GLU A 115 6.86 27.53 7.13
C GLU A 115 6.25 26.11 7.09
N LYS A 116 5.47 25.77 8.12
CA LYS A 116 4.74 24.51 8.25
C LYS A 116 3.30 24.67 7.74
N TYR A 117 2.79 23.64 7.09
CA TYR A 117 1.47 23.59 6.47
C TYR A 117 0.73 22.33 6.90
N LYS A 118 -0.59 22.42 7.05
CA LYS A 118 -1.47 21.29 7.35
C LYS A 118 -2.48 21.09 6.22
N LEU A 119 -2.68 19.84 5.80
CA LEU A 119 -3.76 19.49 4.88
C LEU A 119 -5.11 19.64 5.59
N ILE A 120 -6.01 20.44 5.01
CA ILE A 120 -7.37 20.64 5.51
C ILE A 120 -8.36 20.19 4.45
N PHE A 121 -9.39 19.45 4.88
CA PHE A 121 -10.48 19.00 4.03
C PHE A 121 -11.62 20.02 4.01
N ASN A 122 -12.32 20.08 2.87
CA ASN A 122 -13.58 20.80 2.75
C ASN A 122 -14.62 20.17 3.69
N LYS A 123 -15.49 20.99 4.28
CA LYS A 123 -16.56 20.54 5.17
C LYS A 123 -17.72 19.89 4.41
N ASP A 124 -17.84 20.18 3.12
CA ASP A 124 -18.89 19.65 2.26
C ASP A 124 -18.58 18.23 1.79
N MET A 125 -19.09 17.24 2.53
CA MET A 125 -18.90 15.82 2.23
C MET A 125 -19.58 15.37 0.93
N SER A 126 -20.57 16.12 0.44
CA SER A 126 -21.21 15.85 -0.85
C SER A 126 -20.22 16.13 -1.99
N LYS A 127 -19.49 17.25 -1.90
CA LYS A 127 -18.39 17.57 -2.84
C LYS A 127 -17.29 16.52 -2.79
N ILE A 128 -16.86 16.11 -1.60
CA ILE A 128 -15.86 15.04 -1.43
C ILE A 128 -16.33 13.74 -2.09
N SER A 129 -17.53 13.27 -1.76
CA SER A 129 -18.09 12.03 -2.31
C SER A 129 -18.16 12.10 -3.85
N LYS A 130 -18.62 13.23 -4.40
CA LYS A 130 -18.71 13.45 -5.86
C LYS A 130 -17.33 13.43 -6.53
N VAL A 131 -16.33 14.07 -5.93
CA VAL A 131 -14.94 14.04 -6.40
C VAL A 131 -14.38 12.62 -6.39
N ILE A 132 -14.57 11.86 -5.32
CA ILE A 132 -14.11 10.47 -5.23
C ILE A 132 -14.77 9.61 -6.32
N SER A 133 -16.07 9.79 -6.57
CA SER A 133 -16.77 9.10 -7.67
C SER A 133 -16.19 9.44 -9.05
N ILE A 134 -15.86 10.72 -9.30
CA ILE A 134 -15.21 11.16 -10.55
C ILE A 134 -13.86 10.46 -10.70
N ILE A 135 -13.03 10.44 -9.64
CA ILE A 135 -11.72 9.80 -9.65
C ILE A 135 -11.88 8.29 -9.89
N ARG A 136 -12.78 7.62 -9.18
CA ARG A 136 -13.04 6.18 -9.32
C ARG A 136 -13.40 5.81 -10.74
N ASN A 137 -14.40 6.47 -11.33
CA ASN A 137 -14.83 6.16 -12.69
C ASN A 137 -13.74 6.46 -13.73
N SER A 138 -12.96 7.53 -13.51
CA SER A 138 -11.86 7.88 -14.40
C SER A 138 -10.68 6.94 -14.27
N THR A 139 -10.48 6.27 -13.12
CA THR A 139 -9.39 5.32 -12.89
C THR A 139 -9.51 4.06 -13.77
N LEU A 140 -10.71 3.77 -14.30
CA LEU A 140 -10.94 2.66 -15.23
C LEU A 140 -10.22 2.86 -16.58
N LEU A 141 -9.84 4.10 -16.91
CA LEU A 141 -9.03 4.41 -18.09
C LEU A 141 -7.54 4.26 -17.78
N LYS A 142 -6.85 3.38 -18.51
CA LYS A 142 -5.43 3.07 -18.34
C LYS A 142 -4.47 4.26 -18.20
N PRO A 143 -4.55 5.37 -18.94
CA PRO A 143 -3.61 6.48 -18.70
C PRO A 143 -3.86 7.19 -17.35
N ASN A 144 -5.07 7.10 -16.81
CA ASN A 144 -5.41 7.75 -15.55
C ASN A 144 -4.92 6.96 -14.34
N ASP A 145 -4.89 5.62 -14.38
CA ASP A 145 -4.41 4.82 -13.24
C ASP A 145 -2.96 5.18 -12.86
N GLN A 146 -2.07 5.28 -13.86
CA GLN A 146 -0.68 5.67 -13.70
C GLN A 146 -0.56 7.15 -13.31
N TYR A 147 -1.37 8.03 -13.91
CA TYR A 147 -1.36 9.45 -13.58
C TYR A 147 -1.77 9.71 -12.12
N LEU A 148 -2.82 9.01 -11.64
CA LEU A 148 -3.28 9.09 -10.26
C LEU A 148 -2.27 8.50 -9.28
N ALA A 149 -1.66 7.36 -9.62
CA ALA A 149 -0.61 6.75 -8.80
C ALA A 149 0.61 7.66 -8.60
N ASN A 150 0.92 8.47 -9.62
CA ASN A 150 2.04 9.41 -9.59
C ASN A 150 1.69 10.77 -8.99
N ASN A 151 0.42 11.05 -8.66
CA ASN A 151 0.01 12.31 -8.03
C ASN A 151 0.00 12.16 -6.50
N PRO A 152 0.99 12.71 -5.77
CA PRO A 152 1.12 12.51 -4.33
C PRO A 152 -0.06 13.06 -3.53
N THR A 153 -0.68 14.12 -4.04
CA THR A 153 -1.81 14.78 -3.39
C THR A 153 -3.06 13.89 -3.44
N VAL A 154 -3.36 13.27 -4.59
CA VAL A 154 -4.45 12.30 -4.71
C VAL A 154 -4.24 11.13 -3.77
N VAL A 155 -3.05 10.54 -3.77
CA VAL A 155 -2.77 9.36 -2.96
C VAL A 155 -2.93 9.67 -1.47
N LEU A 156 -2.38 10.81 -1.01
CA LEU A 156 -2.54 11.26 0.37
C LEU A 156 -4.02 11.51 0.72
N LEU A 157 -4.76 12.19 -0.16
CA LEU A 157 -6.20 12.43 -0.01
C LEU A 157 -6.97 11.12 0.20
N LEU A 158 -6.75 10.13 -0.66
CA LEU A 158 -7.42 8.83 -0.61
C LEU A 158 -7.07 8.07 0.69
N LEU A 159 -5.81 8.08 1.09
CA LEU A 159 -5.36 7.45 2.34
C LEU A 159 -6.01 8.08 3.56
N GLU A 160 -6.06 9.42 3.65
CA GLU A 160 -6.60 10.14 4.79
C GLU A 160 -8.12 9.97 4.89
N ILE A 161 -8.87 10.11 3.78
CA ILE A 161 -10.32 9.87 3.79
C ILE A 161 -10.63 8.41 4.14
N GLY A 162 -9.96 7.46 3.49
CA GLY A 162 -10.18 6.03 3.72
C GLY A 162 -9.88 5.64 5.16
N THR A 163 -8.74 6.09 5.70
CA THR A 163 -8.34 5.82 7.09
C THR A 163 -9.34 6.42 8.07
N ALA A 164 -9.78 7.65 7.83
CA ALA A 164 -10.71 8.33 8.72
C ALA A 164 -12.10 7.66 8.71
N TYR A 165 -12.57 7.23 7.53
CA TYR A 165 -13.82 6.47 7.39
C TYR A 165 -13.78 5.13 8.12
N LEU A 166 -12.72 4.33 7.90
CA LEU A 166 -12.61 3.02 8.53
C LEU A 166 -12.41 3.13 10.05
N SER A 167 -11.68 4.15 10.51
CA SER A 167 -11.54 4.45 11.94
C SER A 167 -12.89 4.75 12.59
N LEU A 168 -13.75 5.52 11.90
CA LEU A 168 -15.11 5.79 12.32
C LEU A 168 -15.95 4.51 12.36
N ARG A 169 -15.96 3.72 11.28
CA ARG A 169 -16.68 2.43 11.22
C ARG A 169 -16.27 1.49 12.34
N LYS A 170 -14.96 1.36 12.59
CA LYS A 170 -14.44 0.58 13.71
C LYS A 170 -14.96 1.09 15.06
N SER A 171 -14.96 2.40 15.27
CA SER A 171 -15.46 2.99 16.53
C SER A 171 -16.94 2.73 16.78
N ILE A 172 -17.72 2.51 15.71
CA ILE A 172 -19.13 2.11 15.79
C ILE A 172 -19.25 0.62 16.12
N SER A 173 -18.47 -0.25 15.45
CA SER A 173 -18.47 -1.70 15.67
C SER A 173 -18.01 -2.11 17.08
N VAL A 174 -16.96 -1.47 17.61
CA VAL A 174 -16.45 -1.75 18.97
C VAL A 174 -17.47 -1.43 20.06
N LYS A 175 -18.39 -0.48 19.84
CA LYS A 175 -19.49 -0.23 20.78
C LYS A 175 -20.53 -1.36 20.79
N GLN A 176 -20.60 -2.15 19.73
CA GLN A 176 -21.55 -3.25 19.61
C GLN A 176 -20.96 -4.57 20.13
N ASN A 177 -19.65 -4.77 19.99
CA ASN A 177 -18.97 -5.98 20.43
C ASN A 177 -18.04 -5.66 21.60
N SER A 178 -18.41 -6.09 22.82
CA SER A 178 -17.66 -5.91 24.07
C SER A 178 -16.32 -6.66 24.13
N PHE A 179 -15.74 -7.04 22.99
CA PHE A 179 -14.48 -7.77 22.93
C PHE A 179 -13.29 -6.82 23.10
N ASP A 180 -12.59 -7.03 24.22
CA ASP A 180 -11.27 -6.55 24.64
C ASP A 180 -10.85 -5.13 24.21
N SER A 181 -11.04 -4.21 25.15
CA SER A 181 -10.56 -2.82 25.12
C SER A 181 -9.04 -2.64 24.97
N GLU A 182 -8.26 -3.72 25.04
CA GLU A 182 -6.78 -3.67 25.01
C GLU A 182 -6.21 -3.59 23.59
N PHE A 183 -6.88 -4.15 22.57
CA PHE A 183 -6.36 -4.11 21.19
C PHE A 183 -6.93 -2.94 20.40
N ASN A 184 -6.35 -1.76 20.59
CA ASN A 184 -6.54 -0.64 19.66
C ASN A 184 -5.24 -0.34 18.88
N PRO A 185 -4.95 -1.07 17.78
CA PRO A 185 -3.80 -0.79 16.91
C PRO A 185 -3.81 0.61 16.28
N PHE A 186 -4.86 1.42 16.51
CA PHE A 186 -5.08 2.71 15.88
C PHE A 186 -5.09 3.90 16.87
N LYS A 187 -4.67 3.70 18.13
CA LYS A 187 -4.57 4.78 19.14
C LYS A 187 -3.62 5.94 18.74
N THR A 188 -2.84 5.81 17.67
CA THR A 188 -1.71 6.71 17.38
C THR A 188 -1.89 7.65 16.18
N THR A 189 -2.98 7.57 15.41
CA THR A 189 -3.18 8.46 14.27
C THR A 189 -4.27 9.48 14.54
N LYS A 190 -3.86 10.70 14.95
CA LYS A 190 -4.73 11.87 14.87
C LYS A 190 -5.09 12.07 13.39
N SER A 191 -6.30 11.67 13.01
CA SER A 191 -6.81 11.96 11.67
C SER A 191 -7.02 13.47 11.50
N ASN A 192 -6.73 13.98 10.32
CA ASN A 192 -7.01 15.36 9.96
C ASN A 192 -8.49 15.62 9.68
N CYS A 193 -9.29 14.57 9.49
CA CYS A 193 -10.73 14.66 9.33
C CYS A 193 -11.44 14.62 10.69
N VAL A 194 -12.36 15.55 10.93
CA VAL A 194 -13.17 15.58 12.15
C VAL A 194 -14.21 14.44 12.08
N PRO A 195 -14.27 13.50 13.05
CA PRO A 195 -15.15 12.34 13.00
C PRO A 195 -16.63 12.65 12.74
N SER A 196 -17.13 13.77 13.27
CA SER A 196 -18.52 14.20 13.07
C SER A 196 -18.87 14.47 11.61
N THR A 197 -17.91 14.95 10.82
CA THR A 197 -18.12 15.23 9.39
C THR A 197 -18.16 13.95 8.56
N ILE A 198 -17.40 12.92 8.92
CA ILE A 198 -17.26 11.69 8.14
C ILE A 198 -18.56 10.86 8.16
N ASN A 199 -19.39 10.98 9.20
CA ASN A 199 -20.68 10.30 9.29
C ASN A 199 -21.63 10.65 8.13
N THR A 200 -21.45 11.79 7.46
CA THR A 200 -22.30 12.21 6.33
C THR A 200 -21.71 11.82 4.96
N LEU A 201 -20.54 11.17 4.95
CA LEU A 201 -19.95 10.65 3.73
C LEU A 201 -20.81 9.53 3.15
N ASN A 202 -20.97 9.50 1.83
CA ASN A 202 -21.69 8.41 1.18
C ASN A 202 -21.01 7.06 1.53
N PRO A 203 -21.75 6.03 1.99
CA PRO A 203 -21.18 4.72 2.30
C PRO A 203 -20.27 4.14 1.21
N SER A 204 -20.65 4.33 -0.06
CA SER A 204 -19.90 3.86 -1.23
C SER A 204 -18.55 4.54 -1.42
N THR A 205 -18.27 5.65 -0.71
CA THR A 205 -17.00 6.37 -0.84
C THR A 205 -15.82 5.51 -0.41
N SER A 206 -16.00 4.71 0.65
CA SER A 206 -14.94 3.81 1.13
C SER A 206 -14.64 2.70 0.13
N ARG A 207 -15.69 2.05 -0.41
CA ARG A 207 -15.61 1.14 -1.55
C ARG A 207 -14.84 1.75 -2.71
N TYR A 208 -15.21 2.96 -3.13
CA TYR A 208 -14.57 3.63 -4.25
C TYR A 208 -13.09 3.93 -4.01
N ILE A 209 -12.71 4.29 -2.79
CA ILE A 209 -11.30 4.49 -2.42
C ILE A 209 -10.51 3.19 -2.59
N ILE A 210 -11.06 2.06 -2.12
CA ILE A 210 -10.41 0.75 -2.23
C ILE A 210 -10.37 0.27 -3.68
N GLU A 211 -11.44 0.46 -4.45
CA GLU A 211 -11.46 0.18 -5.89
C GLU A 211 -10.43 1.04 -6.66
N ILE A 212 -10.24 2.31 -6.28
CA ILE A 212 -9.16 3.13 -6.85
C ILE A 212 -7.80 2.51 -6.52
N PHE A 213 -7.55 2.16 -5.26
CA PHE A 213 -6.30 1.51 -4.85
C PHE A 213 -6.06 0.18 -5.57
N SER A 214 -7.09 -0.64 -5.80
CA SER A 214 -6.94 -1.91 -6.52
C SER A 214 -6.41 -1.73 -7.95
N LYS A 215 -6.65 -0.57 -8.57
CA LYS A 215 -6.11 -0.21 -9.89
C LYS A 215 -4.76 0.48 -9.81
N ILE A 216 -4.58 1.45 -8.91
CA ILE A 216 -3.35 2.27 -8.90
C ILE A 216 -2.18 1.60 -8.17
N VAL A 217 -2.42 0.59 -7.33
CA VAL A 217 -1.36 -0.01 -6.49
C VAL A 217 -0.22 -0.64 -7.28
N GLN A 218 -0.49 -1.10 -8.50
CA GLN A 218 0.51 -1.63 -9.43
C GLN A 218 1.45 -0.56 -9.99
N HIS A 219 1.15 0.72 -9.78
CA HIS A 219 1.94 1.88 -10.21
C HIS A 219 2.57 2.65 -9.04
N LEU A 220 2.09 2.43 -7.80
CA LEU A 220 2.67 3.04 -6.60
C LEU A 220 4.11 2.56 -6.33
N SER A 221 5.02 3.51 -6.07
CA SER A 221 6.38 3.23 -5.62
C SER A 221 6.43 3.10 -4.09
N LEU A 222 6.33 1.86 -3.60
CA LEU A 222 6.38 1.56 -2.17
C LEU A 222 7.81 1.36 -1.62
N GLN A 223 8.80 1.21 -2.50
CA GLN A 223 10.17 1.03 -2.06
C GLN A 223 10.78 2.36 -1.60
N PRO A 224 11.43 2.41 -0.42
CA PRO A 224 12.35 3.49 -0.11
C PRO A 224 13.39 3.59 -1.23
N SER A 225 13.70 4.82 -1.67
CA SER A 225 14.76 5.07 -2.64
C SER A 225 16.02 4.28 -2.23
N ALA A 226 16.63 3.55 -3.17
CA ALA A 226 17.77 2.64 -2.90
C ALA A 226 18.94 3.32 -2.16
N LEU A 227 19.08 4.65 -2.31
CA LEU A 227 20.03 5.48 -1.56
C LEU A 227 19.83 5.40 -0.03
N ALA A 228 18.59 5.20 0.43
CA ALA A 228 18.30 5.08 1.85
C ALA A 228 18.90 3.79 2.45
N TYR A 229 18.88 2.68 1.70
CA TYR A 229 19.43 1.40 2.17
C TYR A 229 20.95 1.37 2.17
N SER A 230 21.62 2.00 1.18
CA SER A 230 23.09 2.05 1.15
C SER A 230 23.64 2.78 2.39
N LEU A 231 23.00 3.88 2.80
CA LEU A 231 23.39 4.62 4.00
C LEU A 231 23.20 3.81 5.28
N GLN A 232 22.10 3.06 5.39
CA GLN A 232 21.82 2.25 6.58
C GLN A 232 22.77 1.06 6.74
N SER A 233 23.16 0.43 5.63
CA SER A 233 24.14 -0.66 5.64
C SER A 233 25.56 -0.20 6.01
N SER A 234 25.95 1.02 5.63
CA SER A 234 27.25 1.59 6.03
C SER A 234 27.37 1.90 7.52
N LEU A 235 26.25 2.20 8.18
CA LEU A 235 26.21 2.48 9.63
C LEU A 235 26.25 1.21 10.51
N GLN A 236 25.86 0.05 9.97
CA GLN A 236 25.91 -1.21 10.73
C GLN A 236 27.28 -1.91 10.68
N ASN A 237 28.16 -1.53 9.75
CA ASN A 237 29.47 -2.16 9.58
C ASN A 237 30.65 -1.40 10.21
N SER A 238 30.42 -0.27 10.89
CA SER A 238 31.50 0.58 11.43
C SER A 238 31.97 0.23 12.86
N SER A 239 31.72 -0.98 13.36
CA SER A 239 32.15 -1.40 14.71
C SER A 239 33.39 -2.30 14.75
N THR A 240 34.14 -2.46 13.65
CA THR A 240 35.41 -3.19 13.64
C THR A 240 36.61 -2.24 13.60
N THR A 241 37.25 -2.12 14.76
CA THR A 241 38.57 -1.51 14.99
C THR A 241 39.64 -2.17 14.11
N THR A 242 40.15 -1.46 13.10
CA THR A 242 41.47 -1.74 12.48
C THR A 242 42.16 -0.44 12.03
N PRO A 243 43.50 -0.43 11.98
CA PRO A 243 44.31 0.79 12.03
C PRO A 243 44.54 1.44 10.66
N ILE A 244 44.79 2.74 10.75
CA ILE A 244 45.07 3.70 9.68
C ILE A 244 46.24 3.26 8.81
N VAL A 245 45.99 3.05 7.51
CA VAL A 245 47.01 3.13 6.45
C VAL A 245 46.56 4.21 5.48
N SER A 246 47.39 5.23 5.37
CA SER A 246 47.21 6.43 4.56
C SER A 246 47.58 6.18 3.10
N SER A 247 46.69 6.53 2.19
CA SER A 247 47.03 6.76 0.78
C SER A 247 46.20 7.94 0.23
N PRO A 248 46.82 8.89 -0.50
CA PRO A 248 46.15 10.10 -0.94
C PRO A 248 45.44 9.86 -2.28
N SER A 249 44.11 9.99 -2.31
CA SER A 249 43.36 10.15 -3.55
C SER A 249 42.59 11.46 -3.50
N THR A 250 43.06 12.41 -4.31
CA THR A 250 42.40 13.67 -4.64
C THR A 250 41.10 13.40 -5.39
N PHE A 251 39.97 13.53 -4.71
CA PHE A 251 38.67 13.79 -5.31
C PHE A 251 38.23 15.23 -4.96
N PRO A 252 37.60 15.96 -5.89
CA PRO A 252 37.24 17.34 -5.66
C PRO A 252 36.06 17.43 -4.68
N GLU A 253 36.29 18.15 -3.58
CA GLU A 253 35.24 18.71 -2.74
C GLU A 253 34.33 19.59 -3.59
N ASN A 254 33.05 19.23 -3.74
CA ASN A 254 32.05 20.25 -4.03
C ASN A 254 30.63 19.86 -3.60
N SER A 255 29.99 20.82 -2.93
CA SER A 255 28.63 20.86 -2.40
C SER A 255 28.30 19.97 -1.20
N ASN A 256 28.51 20.55 -0.01
CA ASN A 256 27.68 20.33 1.18
C ASN A 256 26.20 20.66 0.86
N THR A 257 25.50 19.78 0.14
CA THR A 257 24.05 19.71 0.27
C THR A 257 23.80 19.00 1.58
N GLY A 258 23.53 19.78 2.63
CA GLY A 258 23.18 19.27 3.95
C GLY A 258 22.21 18.11 3.78
N SER A 259 22.58 16.97 4.38
CA SER A 259 21.68 15.86 4.65
C SER A 259 20.54 16.43 5.50
N THR A 260 19.56 17.05 4.85
CA THR A 260 18.23 17.28 5.39
C THR A 260 17.77 15.89 5.74
N THR A 261 17.94 15.56 7.03
CA THR A 261 17.16 14.56 7.74
C THR A 261 15.81 14.56 7.06
N LEU A 262 15.51 13.47 6.35
CA LEU A 262 14.18 13.16 5.87
C LEU A 262 13.34 13.11 7.13
N LEU A 263 12.91 14.29 7.59
CA LEU A 263 12.06 14.50 8.73
C LEU A 263 10.87 13.63 8.42
N GLU A 264 10.81 12.51 9.13
CA GLU A 264 9.70 11.59 9.05
C GLU A 264 8.46 12.47 9.09
N LEU A 265 7.67 12.45 8.01
CA LEU A 265 6.40 13.16 8.00
C LEU A 265 5.70 12.79 9.29
N ASN A 266 5.56 13.77 10.19
CA ASN A 266 4.97 13.50 11.47
C ASN A 266 3.58 12.91 11.19
N ASN A 267 3.17 11.92 11.97
CA ASN A 267 1.86 11.25 11.82
C ASN A 267 0.67 12.24 11.83
N GLU A 268 0.92 13.51 12.17
CA GLU A 268 0.00 14.64 12.15
C GLU A 268 -0.24 15.28 10.76
N GLY A 269 0.44 14.83 9.69
CA GLY A 269 0.23 15.35 8.34
C GLY A 269 0.63 16.82 8.19
N ILE A 270 1.78 17.17 8.78
CA ILE A 270 2.40 18.49 8.68
C ILE A 270 3.46 18.45 7.58
N PHE A 271 3.41 19.42 6.68
CA PHE A 271 4.27 19.54 5.51
C PHE A 271 5.08 20.83 5.59
N ILE A 272 6.30 20.80 5.11
CA ILE A 272 7.14 22.00 4.96
C ILE A 272 6.95 22.59 3.57
N LYS A 273 7.12 23.92 3.42
CA LYS A 273 6.88 24.61 2.14
C LYS A 273 7.60 23.99 0.94
N ASN A 274 8.83 23.50 1.12
CA ASN A 274 9.62 22.92 0.03
C ASN A 274 8.98 21.63 -0.55
N GLN A 275 8.14 20.93 0.23
CA GLN A 275 7.37 19.75 -0.18
C GLN A 275 6.10 20.14 -0.96
N LEU A 276 5.74 21.41 -0.98
CA LEU A 276 4.56 21.91 -1.70
C LEU A 276 4.95 22.56 -3.03
N LYS A 277 4.15 22.31 -4.07
CA LYS A 277 4.15 22.98 -5.37
C LYS A 277 3.03 24.01 -5.33
N GLU A 278 3.38 25.29 -5.44
CA GLU A 278 2.39 26.35 -5.64
C GLU A 278 2.02 26.40 -7.13
N LEU A 279 0.71 26.37 -7.39
CA LEU A 279 0.11 26.56 -8.70
C LEU A 279 -0.65 27.88 -8.69
N SER A 280 -0.56 28.62 -9.80
CA SER A 280 -1.26 29.89 -9.98
C SER A 280 -2.17 29.83 -11.20
N PHE A 281 -3.38 30.35 -11.07
CA PHE A 281 -4.34 30.48 -12.17
C PHE A 281 -5.07 31.82 -12.06
N GLY A 282 -4.69 32.77 -12.92
CA GLY A 282 -5.09 34.17 -12.74
C GLY A 282 -4.57 34.71 -11.39
N GLU A 283 -5.47 35.20 -10.55
CA GLU A 283 -5.16 35.71 -9.20
C GLU A 283 -5.21 34.63 -8.12
N LEU A 284 -5.61 33.40 -8.45
CA LEU A 284 -5.76 32.32 -7.48
C LEU A 284 -4.44 31.53 -7.38
N SER A 285 -3.97 31.34 -6.16
CA SER A 285 -2.83 30.46 -5.86
C SER A 285 -3.26 29.35 -4.91
N PHE A 286 -2.85 28.11 -5.20
CA PHE A 286 -3.05 26.98 -4.29
C PHE A 286 -1.86 26.05 -4.29
N SER A 287 -1.74 25.24 -3.25
CA SER A 287 -0.59 24.36 -3.03
C SER A 287 -0.98 22.90 -3.22
N LEU A 288 -0.09 22.11 -3.81
CA LEU A 288 -0.19 20.66 -3.93
C LEU A 288 1.08 20.00 -3.40
N LEU A 289 1.02 18.71 -3.09
CA LEU A 289 2.19 17.96 -2.63
C LEU A 289 3.09 17.55 -3.81
N LYS A 290 4.38 17.84 -3.74
CA LYS A 290 5.39 17.47 -4.75
C LYS A 290 5.75 15.99 -4.71
N SER A 291 5.85 15.42 -3.51
CA SER A 291 6.27 14.04 -3.29
C SER A 291 5.72 13.50 -1.98
N LEU A 292 5.36 12.22 -1.97
CA LEU A 292 4.99 11.50 -0.75
C LEU A 292 6.09 10.49 -0.42
N PRO A 293 6.71 10.53 0.78
CA PRO A 293 7.69 9.55 1.22
C PRO A 293 7.13 8.12 1.14
N ALA A 294 7.89 7.22 0.53
CA ALA A 294 7.48 5.83 0.31
C ALA A 294 7.20 5.08 1.63
N SER A 295 7.96 5.37 2.69
CA SER A 295 7.74 4.78 4.03
C SER A 295 6.38 5.17 4.61
N PHE A 296 6.04 6.46 4.55
CA PHE A 296 4.75 6.98 4.99
C PHE A 296 3.60 6.37 4.18
N LEU A 297 3.72 6.37 2.85
CA LEU A 297 2.75 5.78 1.92
C LEU A 297 2.51 4.30 2.26
N THR A 298 3.58 3.52 2.36
CA THR A 298 3.51 2.08 2.64
C THR A 298 2.81 1.80 3.96
N LYS A 299 3.21 2.49 5.04
CA LYS A 299 2.63 2.31 6.36
C LYS A 299 1.14 2.66 6.40
N LYS A 300 0.75 3.79 5.81
CA LYS A 300 -0.65 4.23 5.74
C LYS A 300 -1.49 3.33 4.86
N LEU A 301 -0.97 2.88 3.72
CA LEU A 301 -1.67 1.96 2.81
C LEU A 301 -1.90 0.60 3.46
N PHE A 302 -0.91 0.01 4.10
CA PHE A 302 -1.11 -1.26 4.81
C PHE A 302 -2.04 -1.12 6.00
N SER A 303 -1.95 -0.02 6.75
CA SER A 303 -2.91 0.27 7.81
C SER A 303 -4.34 0.39 7.26
N LEU A 304 -4.52 1.08 6.13
CA LEU A 304 -5.81 1.18 5.45
C LEU A 304 -6.37 -0.20 5.09
N LEU A 305 -5.56 -1.04 4.41
CA LEU A 305 -5.98 -2.37 3.97
C LEU A 305 -6.25 -3.32 5.14
N GLU A 306 -5.44 -3.24 6.19
CA GLU A 306 -5.66 -3.99 7.42
C GLU A 306 -7.00 -3.58 8.04
N MET A 307 -7.29 -2.28 8.20
CA MET A 307 -8.59 -1.83 8.69
C MET A 307 -9.74 -2.30 7.79
N SER A 308 -9.59 -2.18 6.48
CA SER A 308 -10.61 -2.52 5.49
C SER A 308 -11.05 -3.98 5.59
N ILE A 309 -10.11 -4.91 5.71
CA ILE A 309 -10.43 -6.35 5.72
C ILE A 309 -11.26 -6.78 6.94
N TYR A 310 -11.25 -5.99 8.01
CA TYR A 310 -12.03 -6.22 9.24
C TYR A 310 -13.31 -5.40 9.34
N CYS A 311 -13.42 -4.28 8.60
CA CYS A 311 -14.53 -3.34 8.75
C CYS A 311 -15.63 -3.51 7.70
N PHE A 312 -15.37 -4.21 6.60
CA PHE A 312 -16.34 -4.38 5.53
C PHE A 312 -17.27 -5.58 5.78
N ASP A 313 -18.57 -5.29 5.79
CA ASP A 313 -19.64 -6.27 5.86
C ASP A 313 -20.16 -6.65 4.45
N ASP A 314 -19.84 -5.82 3.44
CA ASP A 314 -20.26 -6.02 2.05
C ASP A 314 -19.20 -6.82 1.27
N ASP A 315 -19.65 -7.87 0.59
CA ASP A 315 -18.79 -8.77 -0.18
C ASP A 315 -18.00 -8.05 -1.27
N ASP A 316 -18.57 -7.04 -1.94
CA ASP A 316 -17.87 -6.33 -3.01
C ASP A 316 -16.76 -5.44 -2.44
N GLU A 317 -17.01 -4.76 -1.31
CA GLU A 317 -16.01 -3.95 -0.60
C GLU A 317 -14.85 -4.82 -0.12
N LEU A 318 -15.18 -5.96 0.48
CA LEU A 318 -14.21 -6.95 0.93
C LEU A 318 -13.42 -7.52 -0.25
N LEU A 319 -14.08 -7.85 -1.36
CA LEU A 319 -13.43 -8.36 -2.56
C LEU A 319 -12.44 -7.34 -3.13
N ALA A 320 -12.82 -6.07 -3.26
CA ALA A 320 -11.92 -5.01 -3.72
C ALA A 320 -10.69 -4.84 -2.80
N CYS A 321 -10.87 -4.98 -1.49
CA CYS A 321 -9.78 -4.95 -0.52
C CYS A 321 -8.81 -6.12 -0.73
N ILE A 322 -9.33 -7.34 -0.84
CA ILE A 322 -8.52 -8.56 -1.00
C ILE A 322 -7.81 -8.55 -2.35
N GLU A 323 -8.46 -8.10 -3.43
CA GLU A 323 -7.82 -7.88 -4.74
C GLU A 323 -6.64 -6.92 -4.62
N THR A 324 -6.79 -5.82 -3.88
CA THR A 324 -5.70 -4.85 -3.66
C THR A 324 -4.50 -5.49 -2.95
N ILE A 325 -4.76 -6.30 -1.91
CA ILE A 325 -3.72 -7.06 -1.20
C ILE A 325 -3.06 -8.09 -2.13
N GLU A 326 -3.84 -8.73 -2.99
CA GLU A 326 -3.33 -9.69 -3.97
C GLU A 326 -2.38 -9.04 -4.98
N TYR A 327 -2.75 -7.87 -5.52
CA TYR A 327 -1.88 -7.11 -6.42
C TYR A 327 -0.59 -6.67 -5.74
N LEU A 328 -0.65 -6.28 -4.46
CA LEU A 328 0.53 -5.98 -3.65
C LEU A 328 1.45 -7.19 -3.52
N CYS A 329 0.91 -8.37 -3.25
CA CYS A 329 1.67 -9.61 -3.10
C CYS A 329 2.30 -10.09 -4.43
N LYS A 330 1.61 -9.88 -5.56
CA LYS A 330 2.10 -10.25 -6.90
C LYS A 330 3.28 -9.39 -7.36
N ALA A 331 3.27 -8.11 -7.04
CA ALA A 331 4.29 -7.17 -7.47
C ALA A 331 5.64 -7.41 -6.77
N LYS A 332 6.65 -7.89 -7.50
CA LYS A 332 8.00 -8.18 -6.96
C LYS A 332 8.61 -7.01 -6.20
N ARG A 333 8.43 -5.78 -6.70
CA ARG A 333 8.94 -4.54 -6.06
C ARG A 333 8.32 -4.25 -4.69
N ASN A 334 7.11 -4.75 -4.43
CA ASN A 334 6.40 -4.51 -3.17
C ASN A 334 6.74 -5.56 -2.10
N ARG A 335 7.48 -6.63 -2.45
CA ARG A 335 7.77 -7.73 -1.53
C ARG A 335 8.52 -7.30 -0.28
N LEU A 336 9.55 -6.46 -0.43
CA LEU A 336 10.36 -6.01 0.70
C LEU A 336 9.57 -5.08 1.64
N PRO A 337 8.89 -4.02 1.13
CA PRO A 337 8.02 -3.20 1.98
C PRO A 337 6.92 -4.01 2.68
N LEU A 338 6.30 -4.96 1.97
CA LEU A 338 5.29 -5.87 2.52
C LEU A 338 5.88 -6.76 3.63
N ASP A 339 7.07 -7.31 3.40
CA ASP A 339 7.74 -8.13 4.39
C ASP A 339 8.08 -7.32 5.64
N GLU A 340 8.75 -6.18 5.50
CA GLU A 340 9.19 -5.36 6.63
C GLU A 340 8.05 -4.78 7.46
N ASN A 341 6.99 -4.27 6.82
CA ASN A 341 5.96 -3.50 7.52
C ASN A 341 4.77 -4.35 7.97
N LEU A 342 4.46 -5.45 7.26
CA LEU A 342 3.24 -6.23 7.51
C LEU A 342 3.55 -7.63 8.04
N LEU A 343 4.51 -8.33 7.43
CA LEU A 343 4.72 -9.76 7.68
C LEU A 343 5.73 -10.03 8.79
N LYS A 344 6.84 -9.30 8.79
CA LYS A 344 7.92 -9.41 9.78
C LYS A 344 7.44 -9.24 11.21
N PRO A 345 6.57 -8.26 11.53
CA PRO A 345 5.98 -8.18 12.86
C PRO A 345 5.20 -9.43 13.28
N ILE A 346 4.68 -10.22 12.34
CA ILE A 346 3.93 -11.45 12.62
C ILE A 346 4.90 -12.62 12.83
N TYR A 347 5.81 -12.87 11.89
CA TYR A 347 6.67 -14.06 11.97
C TYR A 347 7.83 -13.91 12.96
N ASP A 348 8.33 -12.71 13.25
CA ASP A 348 9.40 -12.52 14.26
C ASP A 348 8.89 -12.74 15.69
N GLN A 349 7.58 -12.60 15.92
CA GLN A 349 6.96 -13.01 17.19
C GLN A 349 6.91 -14.53 17.32
N PHE A 350 6.79 -15.24 16.19
CA PHE A 350 6.56 -16.68 16.10
C PHE A 350 7.85 -17.50 16.03
N ILE A 351 8.82 -17.02 15.27
CA ILE A 351 10.06 -17.72 14.94
C ILE A 351 11.21 -16.93 15.53
N ILE A 352 11.78 -17.44 16.63
CA ILE A 352 13.01 -16.88 17.19
C ILE A 352 14.19 -17.64 16.57
N PRO A 353 15.12 -16.96 15.88
CA PRO A 353 16.38 -17.58 15.52
C PRO A 353 17.17 -17.86 16.81
N VAL A 354 17.59 -19.10 17.01
CA VAL A 354 18.53 -19.42 18.09
C VAL A 354 19.81 -18.65 17.78
N GLN A 355 20.15 -17.68 18.62
CA GLN A 355 21.47 -17.06 18.53
C GLN A 355 22.48 -18.17 18.78
N PRO A 356 23.45 -18.41 17.86
CA PRO A 356 24.51 -19.35 18.14
C PRO A 356 25.18 -18.87 19.42
N THR A 357 25.13 -19.69 20.47
CA THR A 357 25.84 -19.42 21.71
C THR A 357 27.28 -19.11 21.31
N PRO A 358 27.81 -17.91 21.64
CA PRO A 358 29.15 -17.56 21.24
C PRO A 358 30.06 -18.67 21.76
N PHE A 359 30.67 -19.41 20.82
CA PHE A 359 31.64 -20.45 21.16
C PHE A 359 32.65 -19.76 22.06
N THR A 360 32.62 -20.10 23.34
CA THR A 360 33.60 -19.61 24.29
C THR A 360 34.86 -20.35 23.91
N THR A 361 35.63 -19.76 22.99
CA THR A 361 37.00 -20.17 22.72
C THR A 361 37.71 -19.99 24.05
N THR A 362 37.83 -21.08 24.78
CA THR A 362 38.69 -21.15 25.95
C THR A 362 40.06 -20.73 25.44
N PRO A 363 40.64 -19.61 25.93
CA PRO A 363 41.97 -19.21 25.52
C PRO A 363 42.89 -20.34 25.94
N THR A 364 43.33 -21.13 24.97
CA THR A 364 44.33 -22.17 25.18
C THR A 364 45.62 -21.41 25.41
N ASN A 365 45.97 -21.22 26.68
CA ASN A 365 47.27 -20.69 27.06
C ASN A 365 48.34 -21.63 26.50
N ASN A 366 49.00 -21.17 25.45
CA ASN A 366 50.22 -21.76 24.94
C ASN A 366 51.32 -21.54 25.97
N GLU A 367 51.76 -22.63 26.62
CA GLU A 367 53.16 -22.76 27.00
C GLU A 367 53.80 -23.84 26.11
N ASN A 368 54.77 -23.40 25.32
CA ASN A 368 55.93 -24.12 24.81
C ASN A 368 55.75 -25.50 24.16
N LEU A 369 56.01 -25.60 22.84
CA LEU A 369 57.25 -26.24 22.36
C LEU A 369 57.40 -26.08 20.83
N ASP A 370 58.64 -25.82 20.41
CA ASP A 370 59.14 -25.94 19.05
C ASP A 370 58.72 -27.24 18.37
N SER A 371 58.31 -27.18 17.08
CA SER A 371 58.85 -28.03 16.01
C SER A 371 58.00 -28.08 14.73
N ILE A 372 58.69 -27.77 13.63
CA ILE A 372 58.61 -28.40 12.30
C ILE A 372 57.35 -28.15 11.45
N ALA A 373 57.60 -27.42 10.36
CA ALA A 373 56.71 -27.17 9.24
C ALA A 373 56.13 -28.47 8.65
N SER A 374 54.81 -28.52 8.52
CA SER A 374 54.09 -29.51 7.71
C SER A 374 53.12 -28.79 6.77
N PRO A 375 53.17 -29.05 5.45
CA PRO A 375 52.31 -28.37 4.48
C PRO A 375 50.99 -29.13 4.25
N ASN A 376 49.91 -28.36 4.10
CA ASN A 376 48.62 -28.76 3.50
C ASN A 376 47.72 -29.67 4.35
N GLU A 377 47.03 -29.10 5.35
CA GLU A 377 45.74 -29.66 5.79
C GLU A 377 44.61 -29.18 4.86
N PRO A 378 43.78 -30.11 4.36
CA PRO A 378 42.63 -29.76 3.54
C PRO A 378 41.59 -29.04 4.40
N THR A 379 41.28 -27.80 4.05
CA THR A 379 40.19 -27.01 4.62
C THR A 379 38.89 -27.82 4.54
N THR A 380 38.51 -28.46 5.64
CA THR A 380 37.24 -29.20 5.74
C THR A 380 36.12 -28.20 5.48
N PRO A 381 35.23 -28.43 4.50
CA PRO A 381 34.14 -27.50 4.23
C PRO A 381 33.28 -27.40 5.50
N GLN A 382 33.28 -26.23 6.12
CA GLN A 382 32.37 -25.92 7.22
C GLN A 382 30.96 -26.18 6.72
N ILE A 383 30.34 -27.24 7.25
CA ILE A 383 28.94 -27.55 6.97
C ILE A 383 28.14 -26.32 7.40
N PRO A 384 27.29 -25.74 6.52
CA PRO A 384 26.47 -24.60 6.89
C PRO A 384 25.65 -24.98 8.12
N GLN A 385 25.92 -24.30 9.24
CA GLN A 385 25.19 -24.51 10.49
C GLN A 385 23.70 -24.35 10.20
N GLN A 386 22.93 -25.43 10.38
CA GLN A 386 21.48 -25.36 10.29
C GLN A 386 20.99 -24.46 11.41
N ILE A 387 20.46 -23.30 11.06
CA ILE A 387 19.86 -22.38 12.03
C ILE A 387 18.62 -23.10 12.59
N GLU A 388 18.73 -23.58 13.81
CA GLU A 388 17.59 -24.13 14.53
C GLU A 388 16.58 -23.00 14.79
N LEU A 389 15.34 -23.22 14.36
CA LEU A 389 14.24 -22.27 14.55
C LEU A 389 13.42 -22.72 15.76
N ILE A 390 13.37 -21.89 16.81
CA ILE A 390 12.44 -22.12 17.92
C ILE A 390 11.08 -21.56 17.52
N ILE A 391 10.10 -22.46 17.45
CA ILE A 391 8.70 -22.12 17.23
C ILE A 391 8.03 -21.98 18.59
N LYS A 392 7.52 -20.79 18.88
CA LYS A 392 6.69 -20.56 20.08
C LYS A 392 5.30 -21.13 19.90
N ASP A 393 4.56 -21.32 21.00
CA ASP A 393 3.18 -21.80 20.95
C ASP A 393 2.31 -20.88 20.05
N PRO A 394 1.79 -21.39 18.91
CA PRO A 394 0.95 -20.62 18.00
C PRO A 394 -0.26 -20.01 18.70
N LYS A 395 -0.85 -20.71 19.68
CA LYS A 395 -2.06 -20.25 20.37
C LYS A 395 -1.78 -18.99 21.18
N GLU A 396 -0.65 -18.93 21.88
CA GLU A 396 -0.29 -17.75 22.69
C GLU A 396 -0.03 -16.50 21.84
N ILE A 397 0.46 -16.66 20.62
CA ILE A 397 0.85 -15.55 19.75
C ILE A 397 -0.34 -15.05 18.95
N PHE A 398 -1.03 -15.95 18.26
CA PHE A 398 -2.10 -15.57 17.34
C PHE A 398 -3.38 -15.13 18.07
N ASN A 399 -3.62 -15.59 19.31
CA ASN A 399 -4.78 -15.15 20.08
C ASN A 399 -4.63 -13.71 20.62
N LYS A 400 -3.41 -13.17 20.71
CA LYS A 400 -3.18 -11.84 21.30
C LYS A 400 -3.54 -10.69 20.37
N LYS A 401 -3.36 -10.87 19.06
CA LYS A 401 -3.54 -9.79 18.07
C LYS A 401 -4.06 -10.35 16.75
N PRO A 402 -5.29 -10.00 16.31
CA PRO A 402 -5.72 -10.32 14.96
C PRO A 402 -4.77 -9.66 13.97
N ASN A 403 -4.38 -10.41 12.94
CA ASN A 403 -3.45 -9.98 11.91
C ASN A 403 -3.94 -10.42 10.52
N LEU A 404 -3.32 -9.92 9.46
CA LEU A 404 -3.74 -10.23 8.10
C LEU A 404 -3.86 -11.74 7.83
N ILE A 405 -2.91 -12.56 8.28
CA ILE A 405 -2.96 -14.01 8.06
C ILE A 405 -4.20 -14.60 8.73
N SER A 406 -4.50 -14.19 9.98
CA SER A 406 -5.72 -14.59 10.69
C SER A 406 -6.96 -14.36 9.86
N ARG A 407 -7.10 -13.14 9.33
CA ARG A 407 -8.31 -12.77 8.60
C ARG A 407 -8.40 -13.52 7.28
N LEU A 408 -7.29 -13.70 6.57
CA LEU A 408 -7.26 -14.52 5.36
C LEU A 408 -7.66 -15.98 5.62
N VAL A 409 -7.23 -16.57 6.74
CA VAL A 409 -7.63 -17.94 7.12
C VAL A 409 -9.12 -18.01 7.45
N GLU A 410 -9.64 -17.04 8.20
CA GLU A 410 -11.07 -16.95 8.52
C GLU A 410 -11.92 -16.85 7.24
N LEU A 411 -11.49 -16.03 6.28
CA LEU A 411 -12.16 -15.83 5.00
C LEU A 411 -12.12 -17.06 4.07
N LEU A 412 -11.32 -18.09 4.37
CA LEU A 412 -11.44 -19.38 3.67
C LEU A 412 -12.76 -20.10 4.01
N GLY A 413 -13.41 -19.75 5.12
CA GLY A 413 -14.75 -20.23 5.47
C GLY A 413 -15.88 -19.39 4.89
N HIS A 414 -15.58 -18.35 4.10
CA HIS A 414 -16.58 -17.44 3.55
C HIS A 414 -17.48 -18.14 2.52
N THR A 415 -18.75 -17.74 2.37
CA THR A 415 -19.68 -18.38 1.41
C THR A 415 -19.37 -18.03 -0.05
N ASN A 416 -18.79 -16.86 -0.27
CA ASN A 416 -18.37 -16.37 -1.59
C ASN A 416 -17.06 -17.01 -2.06
N GLN A 417 -17.14 -17.79 -3.14
CA GLN A 417 -16.01 -18.53 -3.71
C GLN A 417 -14.91 -17.63 -4.27
N SER A 418 -15.27 -16.44 -4.79
CA SER A 418 -14.27 -15.48 -5.28
C SER A 418 -13.39 -14.97 -4.14
N ILE A 419 -13.98 -14.68 -2.98
CA ILE A 419 -13.25 -14.28 -1.77
C ILE A 419 -12.32 -15.41 -1.31
N GLN A 420 -12.82 -16.66 -1.24
CA GLN A 420 -12.01 -17.82 -0.88
C GLN A 420 -10.81 -18.00 -1.83
N LEU A 421 -11.06 -17.90 -3.14
CA LEU A 421 -10.05 -18.11 -4.17
C LEU A 421 -8.91 -17.09 -4.07
N ILE A 422 -9.23 -15.80 -3.91
CA ILE A 422 -8.20 -14.76 -3.80
C ILE A 422 -7.46 -14.89 -2.46
N CYS A 423 -8.13 -15.24 -1.37
CA CYS A 423 -7.48 -15.52 -0.08
C CYS A 423 -6.45 -16.66 -0.20
N LEU A 424 -6.82 -17.78 -0.85
CA LEU A 424 -5.88 -18.88 -1.13
C LEU A 424 -4.71 -18.42 -1.99
N GLN A 425 -4.95 -17.55 -2.98
CA GLN A 425 -3.92 -17.03 -3.85
C GLN A 425 -2.93 -16.11 -3.13
N ILE A 426 -3.42 -15.28 -2.20
CA ILE A 426 -2.59 -14.48 -1.31
C ILE A 426 -1.75 -15.39 -0.41
N LEU A 427 -2.37 -16.33 0.31
CA LEU A 427 -1.68 -17.27 1.20
C LEU A 427 -0.61 -18.08 0.45
N LEU A 428 -0.91 -18.53 -0.77
CA LEU A 428 0.05 -19.23 -1.62
C LEU A 428 1.22 -18.33 -2.05
N SER A 429 0.96 -17.06 -2.33
CA SER A 429 2.00 -16.07 -2.68
C SER A 429 2.89 -15.75 -1.48
N LEU A 430 2.32 -15.64 -0.28
CA LEU A 430 3.06 -15.46 0.97
C LEU A 430 3.92 -16.69 1.31
N ALA A 431 3.35 -17.90 1.21
CA ALA A 431 4.08 -19.16 1.37
C ALA A 431 5.17 -19.40 0.29
N LYS A 432 5.13 -18.64 -0.81
CA LYS A 432 6.20 -18.60 -1.83
C LYS A 432 7.33 -17.64 -1.47
N ALA A 433 7.06 -16.61 -0.67
CA ALA A 433 7.99 -15.52 -0.42
C ALA A 433 9.13 -15.91 0.53
N SER A 434 8.83 -16.62 1.62
CA SER A 434 9.86 -17.06 2.57
C SER A 434 9.50 -18.36 3.28
N GLN A 435 10.51 -19.06 3.80
CA GLN A 435 10.33 -20.26 4.62
C GLN A 435 9.61 -19.92 5.93
N LYS A 436 10.03 -18.83 6.61
CA LYS A 436 9.40 -18.34 7.84
C LYS A 436 7.88 -18.17 7.66
N LEU A 437 7.46 -17.49 6.60
CA LEU A 437 6.04 -17.29 6.29
C LEU A 437 5.31 -18.60 6.06
N LYS A 438 5.91 -19.54 5.34
CA LYS A 438 5.32 -20.84 5.08
C LYS A 438 5.08 -21.62 6.38
N ILE A 439 6.02 -21.55 7.32
CA ILE A 439 5.88 -22.16 8.66
C ILE A 439 4.78 -21.43 9.46
N THR A 440 4.85 -20.10 9.55
CA THR A 440 3.86 -19.25 10.24
C THR A 440 2.43 -19.48 9.73
N ILE A 441 2.24 -19.53 8.41
CA ILE A 441 0.94 -19.77 7.78
C ILE A 441 0.41 -21.15 8.17
N CYS A 442 1.22 -22.21 8.05
CA CYS A 442 0.77 -23.57 8.39
C CYS A 442 0.36 -23.73 9.86
N HIS A 443 1.08 -23.05 10.76
CA HIS A 443 0.82 -23.08 12.20
C HIS A 443 -0.36 -22.20 12.62
N TYR A 444 -0.98 -21.46 11.68
CA TYR A 444 -2.12 -20.64 12.01
C TYR A 444 -3.34 -21.52 12.37
N PRO A 445 -3.97 -21.31 13.55
CA PRO A 445 -5.08 -22.14 14.00
C PRO A 445 -6.22 -22.22 12.97
N GLY A 446 -6.65 -23.44 12.65
CA GLY A 446 -7.77 -23.69 11.75
C GLY A 446 -7.43 -23.73 10.27
N LEU A 447 -6.24 -23.27 9.83
CA LEU A 447 -5.90 -23.24 8.40
C LEU A 447 -6.03 -24.62 7.75
N VAL A 448 -5.34 -25.62 8.29
CA VAL A 448 -5.32 -26.98 7.71
C VAL A 448 -6.74 -27.56 7.64
N ARG A 449 -7.55 -27.34 8.69
CA ARG A 449 -8.96 -27.73 8.70
C ARG A 449 -9.75 -27.07 7.57
N HIS A 450 -9.59 -25.75 7.37
CA HIS A 450 -10.26 -25.05 6.28
C HIS A 450 -9.82 -25.58 4.90
N LEU A 451 -8.52 -25.81 4.69
CA LEU A 451 -8.02 -26.35 3.43
C LEU A 451 -8.61 -27.74 3.14
N ILE A 452 -8.66 -28.62 4.13
CA ILE A 452 -9.24 -29.96 3.97
C ILE A 452 -10.74 -29.89 3.68
N ASN A 453 -11.48 -29.04 4.40
CA ASN A 453 -12.90 -28.84 4.12
C ASN A 453 -13.12 -28.38 2.66
N LEU A 454 -12.30 -27.47 2.16
CA LEU A 454 -12.35 -27.04 0.76
C LEU A 454 -12.06 -28.18 -0.23
N LEU A 455 -11.22 -29.16 0.14
CA LEU A 455 -10.96 -30.36 -0.66
C LEU A 455 -12.12 -31.36 -0.65
N THR A 456 -12.93 -31.38 0.42
CA THR A 456 -14.10 -32.29 0.50
C THR A 456 -15.28 -31.83 -0.36
N HIS A 457 -15.28 -30.59 -0.83
CA HIS A 457 -16.34 -30.08 -1.71
C HIS A 457 -16.29 -30.76 -3.08
N LYS A 458 -17.46 -31.05 -3.65
CA LYS A 458 -17.59 -31.65 -4.98
C LYS A 458 -16.92 -30.71 -6.02
N PRO A 459 -15.90 -31.18 -6.76
CA PRO A 459 -15.14 -30.37 -7.69
C PRO A 459 -15.96 -30.12 -8.97
N ALA A 460 -16.83 -29.11 -8.95
CA ALA A 460 -17.62 -28.68 -10.10
C ALA A 460 -17.59 -27.16 -10.23
N GLY A 461 -17.37 -26.64 -11.44
CA GLY A 461 -17.32 -25.20 -11.71
C GLY A 461 -16.18 -24.49 -10.96
N GLU A 462 -16.49 -23.35 -10.36
CA GLU A 462 -15.54 -22.52 -9.58
C GLU A 462 -14.95 -23.26 -8.37
N ASN A 463 -15.69 -24.19 -7.75
CA ASN A 463 -15.19 -25.03 -6.65
C ASN A 463 -13.98 -25.89 -7.05
N ALA A 464 -13.86 -26.26 -8.33
CA ALA A 464 -12.70 -27.02 -8.80
C ALA A 464 -11.41 -26.19 -8.71
N GLU A 465 -11.46 -24.89 -9.02
CA GLU A 465 -10.28 -24.02 -8.90
C GLU A 465 -9.97 -23.72 -7.42
N VAL A 466 -10.98 -23.53 -6.56
CA VAL A 466 -10.77 -23.38 -5.11
C VAL A 466 -10.10 -24.62 -4.52
N SER A 467 -10.63 -25.82 -4.81
CA SER A 467 -10.09 -27.11 -4.36
C SER A 467 -8.65 -27.32 -4.85
N LYS A 468 -8.37 -27.01 -6.12
CA LYS A 468 -7.02 -27.06 -6.70
C LYS A 468 -6.04 -26.14 -5.97
N ARG A 469 -6.45 -24.91 -5.65
CA ARG A 469 -5.61 -23.96 -4.91
C ARG A 469 -5.38 -24.39 -3.47
N ALA A 470 -6.40 -24.97 -2.81
CA ALA A 470 -6.26 -25.55 -1.48
C ALA A 470 -5.26 -26.73 -1.48
N ALA A 471 -5.36 -27.66 -2.43
CA ALA A 471 -4.42 -28.77 -2.59
C ALA A 471 -3.00 -28.28 -2.84
N THR A 472 -2.85 -27.27 -3.72
CA THR A 472 -1.57 -26.66 -4.04
C THR A 472 -0.93 -25.98 -2.82
N LEU A 473 -1.73 -25.27 -2.02
CA LEU A 473 -1.25 -24.65 -0.79
C LEU A 473 -0.82 -25.73 0.21
N LEU A 474 -1.65 -26.74 0.46
CA LEU A 474 -1.35 -27.83 1.39
C LEU A 474 -0.08 -28.59 0.99
N SER A 475 0.08 -28.92 -0.29
CA SER A 475 1.30 -29.54 -0.84
C SER A 475 2.53 -28.65 -0.67
N ARG A 476 2.36 -27.33 -0.74
CA ARG A 476 3.47 -26.41 -0.50
C ARG A 476 3.84 -26.34 0.98
N LEU A 477 2.86 -26.36 1.88
CA LEU A 477 3.07 -26.34 3.32
C LEU A 477 3.73 -27.64 3.81
N SER A 478 3.36 -28.79 3.25
CA SER A 478 3.90 -30.11 3.64
C SER A 478 5.37 -30.33 3.27
N LYS A 479 5.96 -29.44 2.47
CA LYS A 479 7.39 -29.51 2.11
C LYS A 479 8.32 -29.04 3.23
N GLU A 480 7.79 -28.40 4.27
CA GLU A 480 8.60 -28.00 5.44
C GLU A 480 8.49 -29.05 6.54
N SER A 481 9.63 -29.52 7.03
CA SER A 481 9.71 -30.46 8.15
C SER A 481 9.00 -29.94 9.40
N TYR A 482 9.15 -28.65 9.71
CA TYR A 482 8.50 -28.00 10.85
C TYR A 482 6.96 -28.04 10.79
N ASN A 483 6.36 -28.23 9.61
CA ASN A 483 4.92 -28.26 9.45
C ASN A 483 4.31 -29.66 9.63
N ILE A 484 5.13 -30.71 9.65
CA ILE A 484 4.66 -32.10 9.67
C ILE A 484 3.84 -32.39 10.94
N SER A 485 4.28 -31.92 12.10
CA SER A 485 3.57 -32.10 13.38
C SER A 485 2.17 -31.50 13.39
N ILE A 486 1.94 -30.42 12.64
CA ILE A 486 0.63 -29.78 12.49
C ILE A 486 -0.27 -30.51 11.50
N LEU A 487 0.32 -31.17 10.49
CA LEU A 487 -0.40 -31.91 9.46
C LEU A 487 -0.76 -33.33 9.87
N LEU A 488 0.06 -33.98 10.70
CA LEU A 488 -0.10 -35.37 11.14
C LEU A 488 -1.51 -35.67 11.72
N PRO A 489 -2.13 -34.82 12.55
CA PRO A 489 -3.48 -35.07 13.06
C PRO A 489 -4.58 -35.16 11.98
N TYR A 490 -4.28 -34.72 10.76
CA TYR A 490 -5.21 -34.71 9.63
C TYR A 490 -4.96 -35.84 8.63
N GLU A 491 -3.98 -36.72 8.87
CA GLU A 491 -3.58 -37.81 7.97
C GLU A 491 -4.77 -38.69 7.56
N THR A 492 -5.56 -39.18 8.52
CA THR A 492 -6.73 -40.03 8.26
C THR A 492 -7.75 -39.35 7.35
N ILE A 493 -8.00 -38.05 7.55
CA ILE A 493 -8.97 -37.30 6.73
C ILE A 493 -8.40 -37.09 5.32
N LEU A 494 -7.11 -36.80 5.19
CA LEU A 494 -6.45 -36.69 3.89
C LEU A 494 -6.49 -38.01 3.11
N ALA A 495 -6.27 -39.15 3.78
CA ALA A 495 -6.41 -40.48 3.19
C ALA A 495 -7.85 -40.71 2.69
N GLN A 496 -8.86 -40.34 3.49
CA GLN A 496 -10.26 -40.40 3.05
C GLN A 496 -10.51 -39.55 1.80
N VAL A 497 -10.00 -38.31 1.76
CA VAL A 497 -10.14 -37.44 0.57
C VAL A 497 -9.43 -38.05 -0.64
N ALA A 498 -8.24 -38.64 -0.48
CA ALA A 498 -7.51 -39.30 -1.56
C ALA A 498 -8.24 -40.52 -2.14
N LEU A 499 -9.05 -41.22 -1.34
CA LEU A 499 -9.88 -42.34 -1.76
C LEU A 499 -11.18 -41.93 -2.47
N THR A 500 -11.55 -40.65 -2.45
CA THR A 500 -12.68 -40.14 -3.23
C THR A 500 -12.29 -39.84 -4.68
N ASP A 501 -13.27 -39.61 -5.55
CA ASP A 501 -13.07 -39.15 -6.94
C ASP A 501 -12.56 -37.69 -7.03
N ASN A 502 -11.73 -37.24 -6.08
CA ASN A 502 -11.15 -35.90 -6.08
C ASN A 502 -10.04 -35.82 -7.15
N PRO A 503 -10.07 -34.83 -8.06
CA PRO A 503 -9.09 -34.67 -9.14
C PRO A 503 -7.68 -34.28 -8.65
N HIS A 504 -7.49 -34.13 -7.35
CA HIS A 504 -6.22 -33.78 -6.71
C HIS A 504 -5.69 -34.91 -5.81
N SER A 505 -6.21 -36.14 -5.95
CA SER A 505 -5.77 -37.33 -5.22
C SER A 505 -4.26 -37.58 -5.30
N ASP A 506 -3.63 -37.36 -6.47
CA ASP A 506 -2.17 -37.49 -6.63
C ASP A 506 -1.39 -36.54 -5.71
N VAL A 507 -1.84 -35.28 -5.62
CA VAL A 507 -1.21 -34.26 -4.77
C VAL A 507 -1.39 -34.61 -3.29
N ILE A 508 -2.55 -35.16 -2.92
CA ILE A 508 -2.84 -35.58 -1.55
C ILE A 508 -2.02 -36.82 -1.17
N THR A 509 -1.87 -37.77 -2.09
CA THR A 509 -1.04 -38.97 -1.90
C THR A 509 0.43 -38.59 -1.70
N ASP A 510 0.97 -37.65 -2.48
CA ASP A 510 2.32 -37.11 -2.29
C ASP A 510 2.49 -36.42 -0.91
N ILE A 511 1.44 -35.81 -0.36
CA ILE A 511 1.46 -35.27 1.00
C ILE A 511 1.51 -36.40 2.03
N LEU A 512 0.66 -37.42 1.89
CA LEU A 512 0.60 -38.57 2.82
C LEU A 512 1.93 -39.32 2.90
N VAL A 513 2.56 -39.59 1.75
CA VAL A 513 3.90 -40.22 1.70
C VAL A 513 4.94 -39.38 2.46
N ARG A 514 4.87 -38.04 2.38
CA ARG A 514 5.76 -37.17 3.18
C ARG A 514 5.47 -37.22 4.67
N LEU A 515 4.21 -37.35 5.07
CA LEU A 515 3.85 -37.48 6.49
C LEU A 515 4.41 -38.79 7.06
N GLU A 516 4.27 -39.89 6.32
CA GLU A 516 4.81 -41.21 6.68
C GLU A 516 6.34 -41.20 6.82
N ILE A 517 7.06 -40.69 5.81
CA ILE A 517 8.54 -40.64 5.85
C ILE A 517 9.08 -39.81 7.03
N ASN A 518 8.34 -38.80 7.48
CA ASN A 518 8.76 -37.92 8.56
C ASN A 518 8.19 -38.32 9.93
N SER A 519 7.21 -39.20 10.02
CA SER A 519 6.71 -39.73 11.30
C SER A 519 7.62 -40.82 11.86
N GLU A 520 8.45 -41.46 11.03
CA GLU A 520 9.46 -42.44 11.42
C GLU A 520 10.75 -41.82 11.97
N LYS A 521 10.92 -40.50 11.85
CA LYS A 521 12.09 -39.76 12.34
C LYS A 521 11.79 -39.08 13.67
#